data_AF-A0AAD6BBY5-F1
#
_entry.id   AF-A0AAD6BBY5-F1
#
_cell.length_a   1.000
_cell.length_b   1.000
_cell.length_c   1.000
_cell.angle_alpha   90.00
_cell.angle_beta   90.00
_cell.angle_gamma   90.00
#
_symmetry.space_group_name_H-M   'P 1'
#
loop_
_entity.id
_entity.type
_entity.pdbx_description
1 polymer ?
#
loop_
_entity_poly.entity_id
_entity_poly.type
_entity_poly.pdbx_seq_one_letter_code
_entity_poly.pdbx_strand_id
1 'polypeptide(L)'
;MDRWLKTGHSKLPPRQVDSLVDIASDGTLRTTFREKSLTDFWVHVQPEHPELADAALKQLMPFPTTYNCEDGFSALVGLKTKQRNRINVDCEMRLKLSSLDPDIVSLMSQHKQHHSSH
;
A
#
# COMPACT_ATOMS: atom_id res chain seq x y z
N MET A 1 -17.76 15.37 -24.90
CA MET A 1 -17.50 13.93 -25.07
C MET A 1 -16.02 13.66 -25.39
N ASP A 2 -15.15 14.67 -25.28
CA ASP A 2 -13.74 14.66 -25.73
C ASP A 2 -12.71 14.56 -24.60
N ARG A 3 -12.97 13.73 -23.58
CA ARG A 3 -12.05 13.56 -22.45
C ARG A 3 -11.62 12.12 -22.17
N TRP A 4 -11.81 11.23 -23.15
CA TRP A 4 -11.43 9.81 -23.06
C TRP A 4 -10.48 9.35 -24.18
N LEU A 5 -10.12 10.20 -25.14
CA LEU A 5 -9.22 9.85 -26.27
C LEU A 5 -7.73 10.18 -26.04
N LYS A 6 -7.33 10.61 -24.84
CA LYS A 6 -5.93 10.93 -24.50
C LYS A 6 -5.34 10.00 -23.44
N THR A 7 -5.87 8.79 -23.29
CA THR A 7 -5.10 7.68 -22.70
C THR A 7 -4.05 7.26 -23.72
N GLY A 8 -2.86 7.87 -23.61
CA GLY A 8 -1.71 7.50 -24.40
C GLY A 8 -1.46 6.00 -24.23
N HIS A 9 -1.55 5.27 -25.34
CA HIS A 9 -0.96 3.94 -25.43
C HIS A 9 0.55 4.12 -25.21
N SER A 10 1.01 3.94 -23.97
CA SER A 10 2.43 3.91 -23.65
C SER A 10 3.02 2.68 -24.33
N LYS A 11 3.54 2.88 -25.53
CA LYS A 11 4.29 1.85 -26.23
C LYS A 11 5.48 1.51 -25.34
N LEU A 12 5.55 0.26 -24.86
CA LEU A 12 6.68 -0.21 -24.07
C LEU A 12 7.97 0.07 -24.87
N PRO A 13 9.04 0.57 -24.22
CA PRO A 13 10.35 0.68 -24.84
C PRO A 13 10.77 -0.67 -25.43
N PRO A 14 11.52 -0.72 -26.54
CA PRO A 14 11.93 -1.97 -27.19
C PRO A 14 12.55 -2.98 -26.21
N ARG A 15 13.40 -2.53 -25.29
CA ARG A 15 14.03 -3.39 -24.26
C ARG A 15 13.04 -4.07 -23.32
N GLN A 16 11.94 -3.39 -22.99
CA GLN A 16 10.87 -3.95 -22.16
C GLN A 16 10.01 -4.93 -22.95
N VAL A 17 9.84 -4.71 -24.26
CA VAL A 17 9.18 -5.68 -25.16
C VAL A 17 10.01 -6.95 -25.26
N ASP A 18 11.32 -6.83 -25.48
CA ASP A 18 12.23 -7.98 -25.55
C ASP A 18 12.21 -8.78 -24.24
N SER A 19 12.33 -8.10 -23.08
CA SER A 19 12.21 -8.74 -21.76
C SER A 19 10.86 -9.44 -21.57
N LEU A 20 9.77 -8.87 -22.08
CA LEU A 20 8.46 -9.50 -21.99
C LEU A 20 8.38 -10.77 -22.85
N VAL A 21 9.02 -10.78 -24.03
CA VAL A 21 9.11 -11.96 -24.88
C VAL A 21 9.93 -13.06 -24.20
N ASP A 22 11.05 -12.70 -23.55
CA ASP A 22 11.88 -13.65 -22.82
C ASP A 22 11.09 -14.31 -21.69
N ILE A 23 10.44 -13.51 -20.83
CA ILE A 23 9.60 -13.99 -19.74
C ILE A 23 8.44 -14.87 -20.25
N ALA A 24 7.80 -14.46 -21.35
CA ALA A 24 6.68 -15.20 -21.94
C ALA A 24 7.11 -16.51 -22.61
N SER A 25 8.38 -16.62 -23.01
CA SER A 25 8.95 -17.83 -23.63
C SER A 25 9.47 -18.83 -22.60
N ASP A 26 9.75 -18.36 -21.38
CA ASP A 26 10.19 -19.21 -20.26
C ASP A 26 9.02 -19.97 -19.63
N GLY A 27 9.05 -21.30 -19.74
CA GLY A 27 8.02 -22.18 -19.18
C GLY A 27 7.95 -22.19 -17.66
N THR A 28 9.08 -21.97 -16.98
CA THR A 28 9.15 -21.90 -15.51
C THR A 28 8.51 -20.61 -15.02
N LEU A 29 8.85 -19.47 -15.61
CA LEU A 29 8.26 -18.17 -15.27
C LEU A 29 6.76 -18.14 -15.56
N ARG A 30 6.30 -18.77 -16.64
CA ARG A 30 4.85 -18.93 -16.90
C ARG A 30 4.14 -19.75 -15.83
N THR A 31 4.80 -20.74 -15.26
CA THR A 31 4.26 -21.55 -14.18
C THR A 31 4.23 -20.74 -12.89
N THR A 32 5.33 -20.08 -12.54
CA THR A 32 5.42 -19.19 -11.38
C THR A 32 4.41 -18.05 -11.44
N PHE A 33 4.13 -17.50 -12.62
CA PHE A 33 3.10 -16.48 -12.82
C PHE A 33 1.69 -16.96 -12.44
N ARG A 34 1.39 -18.26 -12.63
CA ARG A 34 0.09 -18.84 -12.28
C ARG A 34 -0.02 -19.18 -10.80
N GLU A 35 1.11 -19.42 -10.14
CA GLU A 35 1.17 -19.84 -8.74
C GLU A 35 1.28 -18.67 -7.77
N LYS A 36 1.91 -17.57 -8.17
CA LYS A 36 2.16 -16.40 -7.34
C LYS A 36 1.13 -15.29 -7.54
N SER A 37 1.03 -14.39 -6.55
CA SER A 37 0.35 -13.11 -6.75
C SER A 37 1.10 -12.28 -7.79
N LEU A 38 0.40 -11.34 -8.43
CA LEU A 38 1.00 -10.50 -9.47
C LEU A 38 2.19 -9.68 -8.93
N THR A 39 2.08 -9.15 -7.71
CA THR A 39 3.18 -8.43 -7.04
C THR A 39 4.36 -9.36 -6.76
N ASP A 40 4.13 -10.54 -6.18
CA ASP A 40 5.21 -11.48 -5.84
C ASP A 40 5.92 -12.03 -7.08
N PHE A 41 5.19 -12.18 -8.19
CA PHE A 41 5.77 -12.55 -9.47
C PHE A 41 6.75 -11.48 -9.96
N TRP A 42 6.34 -10.20 -9.99
CA TRP A 42 7.22 -9.13 -10.48
C TRP A 42 8.39 -8.87 -9.53
N VAL A 43 8.24 -9.04 -8.22
CA VAL A 43 9.36 -9.02 -7.27
C VAL A 43 10.34 -10.15 -7.56
N HIS A 44 9.85 -11.35 -7.89
CA HIS A 44 10.69 -12.50 -8.23
C HIS A 44 11.47 -12.30 -9.53
N VAL A 45 10.86 -11.66 -10.53
CA VAL A 45 11.45 -11.39 -11.86
C VAL A 45 12.40 -10.18 -11.86
N GLN A 46 12.30 -9.30 -10.86
CA GLN A 46 13.06 -8.05 -10.77
C GLN A 46 14.58 -8.19 -10.90
N PRO A 47 15.26 -9.19 -10.33
CA PRO A 47 16.72 -9.32 -10.46
C PRO A 47 17.18 -9.53 -11.91
N GLU A 48 16.37 -10.19 -12.73
CA GLU A 48 16.70 -10.53 -14.12
C GLU A 48 16.15 -9.50 -15.11
N HIS A 49 14.97 -8.94 -14.84
CA HIS A 49 14.31 -7.95 -15.70
C HIS A 49 13.91 -6.68 -14.92
N PRO A 50 14.87 -5.91 -14.37
CA PRO A 50 14.59 -4.83 -13.44
C PRO A 50 13.75 -3.69 -14.05
N GLU A 51 14.02 -3.28 -15.29
CA GLU A 51 13.30 -2.17 -15.93
C GLU A 51 11.81 -2.47 -16.12
N LEU A 52 11.48 -3.71 -16.52
CA LEU A 52 10.10 -4.13 -16.76
C LEU A 52 9.39 -4.42 -15.43
N ALA A 53 10.05 -5.11 -14.51
CA ALA A 53 9.52 -5.41 -13.19
C ALA A 53 9.23 -4.13 -12.39
N ASP A 54 10.12 -3.13 -12.41
CA ASP A 54 9.90 -1.85 -11.75
C ASP A 54 8.70 -1.10 -12.33
N ALA A 55 8.53 -1.12 -13.64
CA ALA A 55 7.39 -0.49 -14.30
C ALA A 55 6.07 -1.18 -13.90
N ALA A 56 6.07 -2.51 -13.89
CA ALA A 56 4.92 -3.31 -13.45
C ALA A 56 4.60 -3.06 -11.97
N LEU A 57 5.59 -3.14 -11.08
CA LEU A 57 5.42 -2.89 -9.65
C LEU A 57 4.90 -1.47 -9.37
N LYS A 58 5.38 -0.46 -10.08
CA LYS A 58 4.85 0.92 -9.96
C LYS A 58 3.38 1.04 -10.36
N GLN A 59 2.92 0.24 -11.33
CA GLN A 59 1.50 0.22 -11.70
C GLN A 59 0.64 -0.60 -10.73
N LEU A 60 1.22 -1.63 -10.14
CA LEU A 60 0.53 -2.52 -9.19
C LEU A 60 0.47 -1.96 -7.78
N MET A 61 1.44 -1.12 -7.42
CA MET A 61 1.44 -0.39 -6.16
C MET A 61 0.28 0.63 -6.18
N PRO A 62 -0.71 0.53 -5.28
CA PRO A 62 -1.64 1.62 -5.10
C PRO A 62 -0.83 2.88 -4.76
N PHE A 63 -1.17 4.02 -5.36
CA PHE A 63 -0.52 5.29 -5.04
C PHE A 63 -0.52 5.47 -3.51
N PRO A 64 0.65 5.43 -2.85
CA PRO A 64 0.70 5.43 -1.39
C PRO A 64 0.01 6.66 -0.82
N THR A 65 0.07 7.78 -1.54
CA THR A 65 -0.61 9.02 -1.16
C THR A 65 -2.12 8.91 -1.28
N THR A 66 -2.68 8.31 -2.34
CA THR A 66 -4.14 8.30 -2.53
C THR A 66 -4.82 7.34 -1.57
N TYR A 67 -4.32 6.10 -1.46
CA TYR A 67 -4.88 5.11 -0.53
C TYR A 67 -4.74 5.56 0.93
N ASN A 68 -3.56 6.05 1.33
CA ASN A 68 -3.37 6.53 2.70
C ASN A 68 -4.15 7.82 2.99
N CYS A 69 -4.34 8.70 1.99
CA CYS A 69 -5.21 9.87 2.15
C CYS A 69 -6.68 9.47 2.29
N GLU A 70 -7.15 8.48 1.52
CA GLU A 70 -8.52 7.96 1.62
C GLU A 70 -8.77 7.29 2.97
N ASP A 71 -7.83 6.48 3.45
CA ASP A 71 -7.89 5.83 4.76
C ASP A 71 -7.80 6.85 5.91
N GLY A 72 -6.87 7.82 5.82
CA GLY A 72 -6.76 8.93 6.76
C GLY A 72 -8.01 9.81 6.82
N PHE A 73 -8.62 10.09 5.67
CA PHE A 73 -9.88 10.84 5.62
C PHE A 73 -11.03 10.02 6.21
N SER A 74 -11.10 8.73 5.94
CA SER A 74 -12.09 7.82 6.52
C SER A 74 -11.95 7.73 8.04
N ALA A 75 -10.72 7.65 8.54
CA ALA A 75 -10.41 7.70 9.97
C ALA A 75 -10.87 9.01 10.62
N LEU A 76 -10.64 10.16 9.95
CA LEU A 76 -11.09 11.48 10.40
C LEU A 76 -12.62 11.56 10.50
N VAL A 77 -13.32 11.09 9.47
CA VAL A 77 -14.78 11.09 9.41
C VAL A 77 -15.37 10.20 10.51
N GLY A 78 -14.76 9.04 10.76
CA GLY A 78 -15.13 8.14 11.85
C GLY A 78 -14.92 8.76 13.25
N LEU A 79 -13.83 9.50 13.44
CA LEU A 79 -13.55 10.21 14.70
C LEU A 79 -14.54 11.35 14.94
N LYS A 80 -14.82 12.15 13.90
CA LYS A 80 -15.75 13.29 13.93
C LYS A 80 -17.19 12.88 14.26
N THR A 81 -17.63 11.71 13.80
CA THR A 81 -19.02 11.25 13.96
C THR A 81 -19.29 10.58 15.30
N LYS A 82 -18.28 9.96 15.94
CA LYS A 82 -18.46 9.24 17.21
C LYS A 82 -18.06 10.02 18.47
N GLN A 83 -17.01 10.84 18.45
CA GLN A 83 -16.55 11.52 19.66
C GLN A 83 -16.65 13.03 19.57
N ARG A 84 -17.70 13.57 20.19
CA ARG A 84 -18.11 14.95 19.90
C ARG A 84 -17.31 16.05 20.61
N ASN A 85 -16.39 15.82 21.58
CA ASN A 85 -15.70 16.96 22.24
C ASN A 85 -14.45 16.70 23.12
N ARG A 86 -13.76 15.55 23.07
CA ARG A 86 -12.65 15.28 24.03
C ARG A 86 -11.39 14.61 23.49
N ILE A 87 -11.24 14.39 22.19
CA ILE A 87 -10.08 13.64 21.68
C ILE A 87 -9.15 14.51 20.85
N ASN A 88 -7.84 14.36 21.11
CA ASN A 88 -6.79 14.88 20.24
C ASN A 88 -6.77 14.09 18.93
N VAL A 89 -7.17 14.75 17.84
CA VAL A 89 -7.26 14.17 16.50
C VAL A 89 -5.92 13.61 16.03
N ASP A 90 -4.81 14.27 16.38
CA ASP A 90 -3.47 13.85 15.97
C ASP A 90 -3.09 12.47 16.56
N CYS A 91 -3.28 12.29 17.87
CA CYS A 91 -2.95 11.03 18.53
C CYS A 91 -3.78 9.85 17.98
N GLU A 92 -5.07 10.05 17.75
CA GLU A 92 -5.94 9.00 17.21
C GLU A 92 -5.64 8.66 15.76
N MET A 93 -5.38 9.67 14.92
CA MET A 93 -4.96 9.44 13.55
C MET A 93 -3.65 8.65 13.51
N ARG A 94 -2.68 9.02 14.36
CA ARG A 94 -1.42 8.29 14.47
C ARG A 94 -1.63 6.84 14.88
N LEU A 95 -2.51 6.57 15.85
CA LEU A 95 -2.84 5.21 16.27
C LEU A 95 -3.55 4.42 15.15
N LYS A 96 -4.55 5.02 14.49
CA LYS A 96 -5.33 4.34 13.45
C LYS A 96 -4.56 4.09 12.16
N LEU A 97 -3.65 4.99 11.81
CA LEU A 97 -2.82 4.88 10.61
C LEU A 97 -1.52 4.11 10.87
N SER A 98 -1.17 3.86 12.13
CA SER A 98 -0.05 2.99 12.44
C SER A 98 -0.43 1.53 12.22
N SER A 99 0.45 0.78 11.57
CA SER A 99 0.38 -0.68 11.48
C SER A 99 0.87 -1.39 12.75
N LEU A 100 1.02 -0.65 13.86
CA LEU A 100 1.51 -1.14 15.13
C LEU A 100 0.33 -1.52 16.01
N ASP A 101 0.28 -2.77 16.44
CA ASP A 101 -0.68 -3.19 17.46
C ASP A 101 -0.22 -2.62 18.82
N PRO A 102 -1.06 -1.82 19.50
CA PRO A 102 -0.70 -1.33 20.82
C PRO A 102 -0.63 -2.52 21.79
N ASP A 103 0.50 -2.66 22.50
CA ASP A 103 0.63 -3.62 23.59
C ASP A 103 -0.13 -3.11 24.82
N ILE A 104 -1.43 -3.39 24.83
CA ILE A 104 -2.35 -2.97 25.89
C ILE A 104 -1.93 -3.52 27.26
N VAL A 105 -1.37 -4.73 27.30
CA VAL A 105 -0.96 -5.37 28.55
C VAL A 105 0.24 -4.62 29.16
N SER A 106 1.25 -4.32 28.34
CA SER A 106 2.39 -3.51 28.76
C SER A 106 1.95 -2.09 29.17
N LEU A 107 1.07 -1.44 28.40
CA LEU A 107 0.54 -0.12 28.73
C LEU A 107 -0.21 -0.09 30.07
N MET A 108 -1.05 -1.10 30.34
CA MET A 108 -1.77 -1.18 31.62
C MET A 108 -0.83 -1.44 32.80
N SER A 109 0.25 -2.20 32.59
CA SER A 109 1.24 -2.47 33.64
C SER A 109 2.07 -1.23 34.02
N GLN A 110 2.27 -0.31 33.08
CA GLN A 110 3.01 0.94 33.30
C GLN A 110 2.14 2.06 33.88
N HIS A 111 0.82 1.92 33.79
CA HIS A 111 -0.12 2.93 34.28
C HIS A 111 -0.28 2.86 35.80
N LYS A 112 0.61 3.55 36.54
CA LYS A 112 0.40 3.81 37.97
C LYS A 112 -0.85 4.68 38.13
N GLN A 113 -1.87 4.15 38.83
CA GLN A 113 -3.05 4.94 39.18
C GLN A 113 -2.61 6.20 39.94
N HIS A 114 -2.85 7.37 39.35
CA HIS A 114 -2.71 8.63 40.08
C HIS A 114 -3.88 8.72 41.07
N HIS A 115 -3.65 8.32 42.31
CA HIS A 115 -4.58 8.60 43.39
C HIS A 115 -4.39 10.07 43.76
N SER A 116 -5.20 10.95 43.19
CA SER A 116 -5.38 12.29 43.73
C SER A 116 -6.21 12.16 45.02
N SER A 117 -5.53 11.99 46.15
CA SER A 117 -6.16 12.13 47.46
C SER A 117 -6.42 13.60 47.76
N HIS A 118 -7.64 13.89 48.20
CA HIS A 118 -8.13 15.18 48.66
C HIS A 118 -7.88 15.37 50.17
#